data_AF-A0A7Y8IFE0-F1
#
_entry.id   AF-A0A7Y8IFE0-F1
#
_cell.length_a   1.000
_cell.length_b   1.000
_cell.length_c   1.000
_cell.angle_alpha   90.00
_cell.angle_beta   90.00
_cell.angle_gamma   90.00
#
_symmetry.space_group_name_H-M   'P 1'
#
loop_
_entity.id
_entity.type
_entity.pdbx_description
1 polymer ?
#
loop_
_entity_poly.entity_id
_entity_poly.type
_entity_poly.pdbx_seq_one_letter_code
_entity_poly.pdbx_strand_id
1 'polypeptide(L)'
;MEKALERLAEQILSFDEASLANLREKYRLRIEDFDGTKDWERAVIIYCLINAVSMKNTLFNENVLKRMKERERESSRSGPRGKRQERPDLKRIK
;
A
#
# COMPACT_ATOMS: atom_id res chain seq x y z
N MET A 1 21.41 -9.54 16.35
CA MET A 1 21.15 -9.64 14.89
C MET A 1 19.84 -8.96 14.54
N GLU A 2 18.73 -9.35 15.18
CA GLU A 2 17.40 -8.73 15.01
C GLU A 2 17.40 -7.20 15.12
N LYS A 3 17.92 -6.64 16.23
CA LYS A 3 18.04 -5.17 16.39
C LYS A 3 18.79 -4.44 15.28
N ALA A 4 19.70 -5.12 14.58
CA ALA A 4 20.41 -4.52 13.45
C ALA A 4 19.52 -4.50 12.21
N LEU A 5 18.73 -5.56 11.99
CA LEU A 5 17.74 -5.62 10.92
C LEU A 5 16.61 -4.62 11.14
N GLU A 6 16.16 -4.43 12.38
CA GLU A 6 15.17 -3.39 12.74
C GLU A 6 15.68 -1.99 12.38
N ARG A 7 16.91 -1.65 12.77
CA ARG A 7 17.53 -0.37 12.43
C ARG A 7 17.67 -0.17 10.93
N LEU A 8 18.05 -1.21 10.18
CA LEU A 8 18.13 -1.15 8.73
C LEU A 8 16.73 -0.93 8.12
N ALA A 9 15.71 -1.61 8.64
CA ALA A 9 14.34 -1.42 8.17
C ALA A 9 13.85 0.00 8.42
N GLU A 10 14.08 0.56 9.61
CA GLU A 10 13.75 1.97 9.94
C GLU A 10 14.45 2.95 8.99
N GLN A 11 15.74 2.75 8.74
CA GLN A 11 16.49 3.57 7.79
C GLN A 11 15.92 3.48 6.39
N ILE A 12 15.61 2.28 5.91
CA ILE A 12 15.08 2.07 4.56
C ILE A 12 13.68 2.70 4.41
N LEU A 13 12.84 2.59 5.45
CA LEU A 13 11.52 3.21 5.49
C LEU A 13 11.56 4.74 5.44
N SER A 14 12.69 5.36 5.81
CA SER A 14 12.87 6.82 5.75
C SER A 14 13.12 7.35 4.34
N PHE A 15 13.47 6.49 3.38
CA PHE A 15 13.72 6.92 2.00
C PHE A 15 12.42 7.14 1.22
N ASP A 16 12.45 8.13 0.31
CA ASP A 16 11.34 8.36 -0.60
C ASP A 16 11.33 7.33 -1.75
N GLU A 17 10.12 6.98 -2.21
CA GLU A 17 9.93 5.93 -3.21
C GLU A 17 10.51 6.30 -4.58
N ALA A 18 10.53 7.59 -4.93
CA ALA A 18 11.07 8.05 -6.21
C ALA A 18 12.59 7.86 -6.28
N SER A 19 13.30 8.14 -5.20
CA SER A 19 14.73 7.89 -5.03
C SER A 19 15.06 6.40 -5.12
N LEU A 20 14.20 5.54 -4.55
CA LEU A 20 14.37 4.09 -4.61
C LEU A 20 14.14 3.51 -6.01
N ALA A 21 13.23 4.07 -6.80
CA ALA A 21 12.94 3.60 -8.16
C ALA A 21 14.17 3.69 -9.09
N ASN A 22 14.90 4.80 -9.03
CA ASN A 22 16.12 4.99 -9.83
C ASN A 22 17.25 4.03 -9.41
N LEU A 23 17.42 3.83 -8.10
CA LEU A 23 18.40 2.87 -7.57
C LEU A 23 18.04 1.44 -7.95
N ARG A 24 16.76 1.09 -7.93
CA ARG A 24 16.28 -0.25 -8.31
C ARG A 24 16.74 -0.65 -9.70
N GLU A 25 16.60 0.23 -10.68
CA GLU A 25 17.00 -0.04 -12.07
C GLU A 25 18.52 -0.22 -12.19
N LYS A 26 19.29 0.65 -11.51
CA LYS A 26 20.76 0.53 -11.45
C LYS A 26 21.19 -0.83 -10.90
N TYR A 27 20.60 -1.26 -9.78
CA TYR A 27 20.95 -2.54 -9.19
C TYR A 27 20.40 -3.73 -9.96
N ARG A 28 19.24 -3.59 -10.64
CA ARG A 28 18.71 -4.61 -11.55
C ARG A 28 19.70 -4.94 -12.66
N LEU A 29 20.24 -3.93 -13.34
CA LEU A 29 21.25 -4.12 -14.39
C LEU A 29 22.55 -4.71 -13.81
N ARG A 30 22.95 -4.30 -12.60
CA ARG A 30 24.16 -4.80 -11.95
C ARG A 30 24.09 -6.29 -11.61
N ILE A 31 22.94 -6.81 -11.20
CA ILE A 31 22.79 -8.21 -10.80
C ILE A 31 22.67 -9.17 -11.99
N GLU A 32 22.29 -8.68 -13.18
CA GLU A 32 22.25 -9.46 -14.41
C GLU A 32 23.63 -9.95 -14.85
N ASP A 33 24.67 -9.17 -14.56
CA ASP A 33 26.06 -9.54 -14.82
C ASP A 33 26.68 -10.22 -13.58
N PHE A 34 26.58 -11.55 -13.54
CA PHE A 34 27.13 -12.35 -12.46
C PHE A 34 28.66 -12.45 -12.56
N ASP A 35 29.34 -11.93 -11.54
CA ASP A 35 30.80 -11.99 -11.42
C ASP A 35 31.28 -12.69 -10.14
N GLY A 36 30.37 -13.17 -9.29
CA GLY A 36 30.69 -13.88 -8.05
C GLY A 36 31.43 -13.05 -6.99
N THR A 37 31.51 -11.73 -7.15
CA THR A 37 32.21 -10.85 -6.22
C THR A 37 31.34 -10.46 -5.03
N LYS A 38 31.96 -10.02 -3.93
CA LYS A 38 31.25 -9.40 -2.80
C LYS A 38 30.43 -8.17 -3.21
N ASP A 39 30.84 -7.48 -4.27
CA ASP A 39 30.10 -6.33 -4.79
C ASP A 39 28.83 -6.78 -5.50
N TRP A 40 28.85 -7.91 -6.19
CA TRP A 40 27.64 -8.53 -6.74
C TRP A 40 26.71 -8.99 -5.61
N GLU A 41 27.23 -9.68 -4.58
CA GLU A 41 26.43 -10.07 -3.40
C GLU A 41 25.76 -8.84 -2.74
N ARG A 42 26.51 -7.75 -2.57
CA ARG A 42 25.96 -6.47 -2.09
C ARG A 42 24.88 -5.92 -3.00
N ALA A 43 25.09 -5.95 -4.31
CA ALA A 43 24.10 -5.46 -5.28
C ALA A 43 22.78 -6.23 -5.18
N VAL A 44 22.85 -7.57 -5.01
CA VAL A 44 21.67 -8.42 -4.80
C VAL A 44 20.94 -8.05 -3.52
N ILE A 45 21.66 -7.91 -2.39
CA ILE A 45 21.05 -7.53 -1.12
C ILE A 45 20.36 -6.17 -1.21
N ILE A 46 21.02 -5.17 -1.81
CA ILE A 46 20.44 -3.83 -2.00
C ILE A 46 19.19 -3.89 -2.87
N TYR A 47 19.23 -4.62 -3.99
CA TYR A 47 18.06 -4.81 -4.86
C TYR A 47 16.88 -5.45 -4.12
N CYS A 48 17.13 -6.47 -3.30
CA CYS A 48 16.12 -7.12 -2.48
C CYS A 48 15.49 -6.18 -1.45
N LEU A 49 16.31 -5.36 -0.78
CA LEU A 49 15.83 -4.37 0.20
C LEU A 49 14.93 -3.32 -0.46
N ILE A 50 15.30 -2.83 -1.64
CA ILE A 50 14.48 -1.89 -2.40
C ILE A 50 13.14 -2.54 -2.80
N ASN A 51 13.18 -3.78 -3.32
CA ASN A 51 11.96 -4.52 -3.66
C ASN A 51 11.06 -4.77 -2.46
N ALA A 52 11.62 -4.97 -1.27
CA ALA A 52 10.84 -5.14 -0.04
C ALA A 52 9.98 -3.91 0.26
N VAL A 53 10.50 -2.70 0.01
CA VAL A 53 9.74 -1.44 0.17
C VAL A 53 8.59 -1.37 -0.82
N SER A 54 8.85 -1.65 -2.10
CA SER A 54 7.80 -1.66 -3.14
C SER A 54 6.71 -2.69 -2.81
N MET A 55 7.09 -3.90 -2.38
CA MET A 55 6.15 -4.94 -1.96
C MET A 55 5.32 -4.48 -0.75
N LYS A 56 5.95 -3.86 0.26
CA LYS A 56 5.24 -3.28 1.41
C LYS A 56 4.24 -2.22 0.99
N ASN A 57 4.58 -1.37 0.02
CA ASN A 57 3.68 -0.33 -0.50
C ASN A 57 2.47 -0.95 -1.23
N THR A 58 2.69 -1.96 -2.07
CA THR A 58 1.61 -2.70 -2.74
C THR A 58 0.65 -3.31 -1.71
N LEU A 59 1.18 -4.02 -0.70
CA LEU A 59 0.36 -4.63 0.35
C LEU A 59 -0.42 -3.59 1.18
N PHE A 60 0.20 -2.45 1.48
CA PHE A 60 -0.47 -1.36 2.18
C PHE A 60 -1.65 -0.81 1.36
N ASN A 61 -1.43 -0.51 0.09
CA ASN A 61 -2.45 0.02 -0.82
C ASN A 61 -3.62 -0.94 -1.01
N GLU A 62 -3.34 -2.24 -1.15
CA GLU A 62 -4.37 -3.27 -1.23
C GLU A 62 -5.23 -3.32 0.05
N ASN A 63 -4.60 -3.26 1.22
CA ASN A 63 -5.30 -3.30 2.50
C ASN A 63 -6.15 -2.03 2.73
N VAL A 64 -5.64 -0.86 2.34
CA VAL A 64 -6.41 0.39 2.39
C VAL A 64 -7.63 0.30 1.47
N LEU A 65 -7.46 -0.19 0.24
CA LEU A 65 -8.55 -0.33 -0.74
C LEU A 65 -9.62 -1.31 -0.25
N LYS A 66 -9.23 -2.44 0.35
CA LYS A 66 -10.18 -3.40 0.96
C LYS A 66 -11.03 -2.74 2.05
N ARG A 67 -10.39 -2.01 2.98
CA ARG A 67 -11.09 -1.30 4.06
C ARG A 67 -12.01 -0.18 3.55
N MET A 68 -11.65 0.49 2.46
CA MET A 68 -12.53 1.49 1.83
C MET A 68 -13.79 0.82 1.27
N LYS A 69 -13.63 -0.27 0.52
CA LYS A 69 -14.76 -1.05 -0.03
C LYS A 69 -15.66 -1.62 1.05
N GLU A 70 -15.10 -2.06 2.17
CA GLU A 70 -15.88 -2.53 3.33
C GLU A 70 -16.73 -1.41 3.93
N ARG A 71 -16.14 -0.22 4.15
CA ARG A 71 -16.87 0.96 4.64
C ARG A 71 -17.97 1.42 3.69
N GLU A 72 -17.74 1.40 2.39
CA GLU A 72 -18.77 1.71 1.37
C GLU A 72 -19.92 0.68 1.37
N ARG A 73 -19.62 -0.60 1.60
CA ARG A 73 -20.63 -1.65 1.75
C ARG A 73 -21.43 -1.50 3.03
N GLU A 74 -20.80 -1.09 4.12
CA GLU A 74 -21.46 -0.82 5.40
C GLU A 74 -22.36 0.42 5.34
N SER A 75 -21.92 1.49 4.67
CA SER A 75 -22.71 2.72 4.50
C SER A 75 -23.91 2.51 3.57
N SER A 76 -23.76 1.69 2.53
CA SER A 76 -24.87 1.31 1.64
C SER A 76 -25.86 0.33 2.27
N ARG A 77 -25.40 -0.57 3.16
CA ARG A 77 -26.30 -1.42 3.99
C ARG A 77 -27.01 -0.63 5.09
N SER A 78 -26.41 0.46 5.55
CA SER A 78 -26.97 1.42 6.50
C SER A 78 -27.71 2.57 5.80
N GLY A 79 -28.30 2.31 4.63
CA GLY A 79 -29.18 3.26 3.95
C GLY A 79 -30.29 3.76 4.90
N PRO A 80 -30.81 4.99 4.70
CA PRO A 80 -31.58 5.70 5.71
C PRO A 80 -32.86 4.93 6.07
N ARG A 81 -32.83 4.21 7.19
CA ARG A 81 -34.05 3.77 7.89
C ARG A 81 -34.69 5.02 8.48
N GLY A 82 -35.71 5.54 7.79
CA GLY A 82 -36.75 6.36 8.39
C GLY A 82 -36.62 7.87 8.18
N LYS A 83 -37.14 8.34 7.04
CA LYS A 83 -38.09 9.46 7.08
C LYS A 83 -39.32 9.02 6.30
N ARG A 84 -40.31 8.44 6.99
CA ARG A 84 -41.69 8.45 6.51
C ARG A 84 -42.06 9.92 6.33
N GLN A 85 -42.05 10.40 5.10
CA GLN A 85 -42.76 11.63 4.76
C GLN A 85 -44.23 11.32 4.95
N GLU A 86 -44.79 11.81 6.06
CA GLU A 86 -46.23 11.93 6.27
C GLU A 86 -46.78 12.66 5.05
N ARG A 87 -47.48 11.92 4.19
CA ARG A 87 -48.27 12.52 3.12
C ARG A 87 -49.41 13.26 3.81
N PRO A 88 -49.56 14.58 3.66
CA PRO A 88 -50.73 15.26 4.21
C PRO A 88 -51.96 14.78 3.44
N ASP A 89 -52.90 14.16 4.13
CA ASP A 89 -54.17 13.71 3.56
C ASP A 89 -54.95 14.91 3.01
N LEU A 90 -55.00 15.03 1.68
CA LEU A 90 -55.90 15.95 1.01
C LEU A 90 -57.33 15.42 1.15
N LYS A 91 -58.06 15.95 2.14
CA LYS A 91 -59.50 15.71 2.32
C LYS A 91 -60.25 16.25 1.10
N ARG A 92 -60.91 15.36 0.36
CA ARG A 92 -61.82 15.71 -0.74
C ARG A 92 -63.10 16.32 -0.16
N ILE A 93 -63.29 17.63 -0.40
CA ILE A 93 -64.53 18.33 -0.08
C ILE A 93 -65.58 17.96 -1.13
N LYS A 94 -66.80 17.67 -0.68
CA LYS A 94 -67.97 17.34 -1.52
C LYS A 94 -68.56 18.58 -2.16
#